data_AF-A0A9E3B8E7-F1
#
_entry.id   AF-A0A9E3B8E7-F1
#
_cell.length_a   1.000
_cell.length_b   1.000
_cell.length_c   1.000
_cell.angle_alpha   90.00
_cell.angle_beta   90.00
_cell.angle_gamma   90.00
#
_symmetry.space_group_name_H-M   'P 1'
#
loop_
_entity.id
_entity.type
_entity.pdbx_description
1 polymer ?
#
loop_
_entity_poly.entity_id
_entity_poly.type
_entity_poly.pdbx_seq_one_letter_code
_entity_poly.pdbx_strand_id
1 'polypeptide(L)'
;LTANNYSGTVTITAHDSVTNQPVGTPRVLPISLTAQPACALHNLSSPTETFDAKAGSNPAASQTFTISVTGTCSGAVTIAPSIIFNRGTGWVTAVTNTPTIRSGESATFTVTVTSIGLAAGQYEATIQLSGLNGGITMMNTVPGIDVKLTVEIPPAPPPPTPTPAATPDSTPPPTPTPTPTPVPTATPTAMPTPAATSVPEPDVTATTTP
;
A
#
# COMPACT_ATOMS: atom_id res chain seq x y z
N LEU A 1 -1.51 -24.76 43.22
CA LEU A 1 -0.50 -24.01 44.00
C LEU A 1 0.03 -22.92 43.10
N THR A 2 0.09 -21.67 43.56
CA THR A 2 0.77 -20.60 42.82
C THR A 2 2.27 -20.84 42.83
N ALA A 3 2.99 -20.24 41.90
CA ALA A 3 4.44 -20.32 41.89
C ALA A 3 4.99 -19.67 43.17
N ASN A 4 5.55 -20.48 44.07
CA ASN A 4 6.14 -20.01 45.32
C ASN A 4 7.00 -21.10 45.95
N ASN A 5 7.86 -20.70 46.88
CA ASN A 5 8.53 -21.62 47.77
C ASN A 5 7.68 -21.79 49.03
N TYR A 6 7.21 -23.01 49.26
CA TYR A 6 6.45 -23.39 50.44
C TYR A 6 7.40 -24.08 51.40
N SER A 7 7.47 -23.59 52.63
CA SER A 7 8.16 -24.25 53.73
C SER A 7 7.13 -24.79 54.71
N GLY A 8 7.41 -25.97 55.23
CA GLY A 8 6.66 -26.59 56.29
C GLY A 8 7.58 -27.35 57.22
N THR A 9 7.05 -27.82 58.32
CA THR A 9 7.79 -28.70 59.21
C THR A 9 6.96 -29.94 59.50
N VAL A 10 7.64 -31.08 59.56
CA VAL A 10 7.07 -32.33 60.08
C VAL A 10 7.65 -32.55 61.46
N THR A 11 6.79 -32.58 62.47
CA THR A 11 7.19 -32.87 63.84
C THR A 11 6.99 -34.35 64.12
N ILE A 12 8.06 -35.04 64.45
CA ILE A 12 8.05 -36.43 64.88
C ILE A 12 8.08 -36.44 66.40
N THR A 13 7.01 -36.95 67.02
CA THR A 13 6.94 -37.24 68.46
C THR A 13 6.91 -38.74 68.68
N ALA A 14 7.51 -39.19 69.77
CA ALA A 14 7.38 -40.57 70.25
C ALA A 14 6.57 -40.56 71.54
N HIS A 15 5.71 -41.55 71.72
CA HIS A 15 4.95 -41.76 72.95
C HIS A 15 5.22 -43.16 73.48
N ASP A 16 5.24 -43.31 74.79
CA ASP A 16 5.36 -44.59 75.46
C ASP A 16 4.07 -45.41 75.24
N SER A 17 4.21 -46.66 74.82
CA SER A 17 3.07 -47.48 74.41
C SER A 17 2.12 -47.88 75.55
N VAL A 18 2.54 -47.76 76.82
CA VAL A 18 1.77 -48.19 77.99
C VAL A 18 1.14 -46.98 78.70
N THR A 19 1.90 -45.89 78.85
CA THR A 19 1.50 -44.69 79.58
C THR A 19 1.01 -43.55 78.69
N ASN A 20 1.21 -43.69 77.37
CA ASN A 20 0.91 -42.69 76.34
C ASN A 20 1.60 -41.32 76.56
N GLN A 21 2.59 -41.27 77.45
CA GLN A 21 3.35 -40.05 77.71
C GLN A 21 4.41 -39.83 76.63
N PRO A 22 4.71 -38.58 76.25
CA PRO A 22 5.74 -38.29 75.27
C PRO A 22 7.11 -38.75 75.77
N VAL A 23 7.90 -39.36 74.89
CA VAL A 23 9.23 -39.90 75.17
C VAL A 23 10.26 -39.16 74.33
N GLY A 24 11.30 -38.64 74.99
CA GLY A 24 12.39 -37.91 74.34
C GLY A 24 11.97 -36.52 73.83
N THR A 25 12.85 -35.90 73.06
CA THR A 25 12.60 -34.57 72.47
C THR A 25 11.98 -34.73 71.07
N PRO A 26 10.88 -34.02 70.77
CA PRO A 26 10.31 -34.00 69.41
C PRO A 26 11.35 -33.57 68.38
N ARG A 27 11.43 -34.30 67.25
CA ARG A 27 12.32 -33.94 66.14
C ARG A 27 11.52 -33.21 65.07
N VAL A 28 11.94 -31.99 64.76
CA VAL A 28 11.32 -31.18 63.69
C VAL A 28 12.16 -31.33 62.42
N LEU A 29 11.54 -31.83 61.35
CA LEU A 29 12.13 -31.95 60.02
C LEU A 29 11.61 -30.82 59.14
N PRO A 30 12.46 -29.91 58.65
CA PRO A 30 12.04 -28.90 57.68
C PRO A 30 11.77 -29.56 56.32
N ILE A 31 10.67 -29.18 55.69
CA ILE A 31 10.28 -29.56 54.33
C ILE A 31 10.22 -28.31 53.48
N SER A 32 10.81 -28.36 52.29
CA SER A 32 10.68 -27.33 51.27
C SER A 32 10.03 -27.92 50.02
N LEU A 33 9.04 -27.20 49.47
CA LEU A 33 8.41 -27.48 48.19
C LEU A 33 8.49 -26.22 47.33
N THR A 34 9.14 -26.31 46.17
CA THR A 34 9.18 -25.21 45.21
C THR A 34 8.16 -25.48 44.11
N ALA A 35 7.05 -24.74 44.12
CA ALA A 35 6.11 -24.74 43.00
C ALA A 35 6.59 -23.75 41.93
N GLN A 36 6.81 -24.23 40.71
CA GLN A 36 7.27 -23.40 39.59
C GLN A 36 6.10 -22.82 38.78
N PRO A 37 6.27 -21.67 38.12
CA PRO A 37 5.24 -21.09 37.27
C PRO A 37 4.95 -21.96 36.05
N ALA A 38 3.67 -22.19 35.76
CA ALA A 38 3.24 -22.94 34.59
C ALA A 38 3.72 -22.26 33.30
N CYS A 39 4.01 -23.06 32.27
CA CYS A 39 4.38 -22.52 30.97
C CYS A 39 3.20 -21.77 30.32
N ALA A 40 3.44 -20.53 29.89
CA ALA A 40 2.42 -19.66 29.31
C ALA A 40 3.02 -18.73 28.25
N LEU A 41 2.20 -18.37 27.26
CA LEU A 41 2.45 -17.24 26.37
C LEU A 41 2.16 -15.93 27.12
N HIS A 42 3.01 -14.93 26.92
CA HIS A 42 2.93 -13.65 27.61
C HIS A 42 3.42 -12.48 26.74
N ASN A 43 3.34 -11.25 27.29
CA ASN A 43 3.96 -10.02 26.78
C ASN A 43 3.81 -9.81 25.28
N LEU A 44 2.56 -9.85 24.83
CA LEU A 44 2.20 -9.40 23.50
C LEU A 44 2.60 -7.93 23.32
N SER A 45 3.45 -7.63 22.33
CA SER A 45 3.99 -6.28 22.14
C SER A 45 2.98 -5.28 21.61
N SER A 46 1.99 -5.75 20.85
CA SER A 46 0.97 -4.91 20.21
C SER A 46 -0.36 -5.66 20.16
N PRO A 47 -1.46 -5.09 20.71
CA PRO A 47 -2.79 -5.69 20.63
C PRO A 47 -3.55 -5.29 19.37
N THR A 48 -3.04 -4.35 18.56
CA THR A 48 -3.73 -3.86 17.36
C THR A 48 -2.76 -3.44 16.27
N GLU A 49 -3.01 -3.90 15.04
CA GLU A 49 -2.24 -3.58 13.84
C GLU A 49 -3.13 -2.84 12.84
N THR A 50 -2.70 -1.66 12.38
CA THR A 50 -3.53 -0.78 11.55
C THR A 50 -2.90 -0.49 10.20
N PHE A 51 -3.60 -0.77 9.11
CA PHE A 51 -3.12 -0.59 7.75
C PHE A 51 -4.00 0.38 6.98
N ASP A 52 -3.37 1.15 6.10
CA ASP A 52 -4.05 2.03 5.15
C ASP A 52 -3.61 1.67 3.73
N ALA A 53 -4.58 1.57 2.82
CA ALA A 53 -4.36 1.25 1.42
C ALA A 53 -5.18 2.17 0.52
N LYS A 54 -4.69 2.41 -0.70
CA LYS A 54 -5.52 2.95 -1.77
C LYS A 54 -6.13 1.81 -2.57
N ALA A 55 -7.38 1.99 -3.01
CA ALA A 55 -8.05 1.01 -3.86
C ALA A 55 -7.19 0.66 -5.08
N GLY A 56 -7.05 -0.64 -5.36
CA GLY A 56 -6.19 -1.15 -6.44
C GLY A 56 -4.71 -1.29 -6.09
N SER A 57 -4.32 -1.14 -4.83
CA SER A 57 -2.93 -1.34 -4.37
C SER A 57 -2.88 -2.06 -3.03
N ASN A 58 -1.76 -2.74 -2.75
CA ASN A 58 -1.42 -3.25 -1.41
C ASN A 58 -0.59 -2.22 -0.64
N PRO A 59 -0.70 -2.16 0.70
CA PRO A 59 0.24 -1.41 1.53
C PRO A 59 1.67 -1.87 1.33
N ALA A 60 2.59 -0.90 1.26
CA ALA A 60 4.02 -1.20 1.12
C ALA A 60 4.66 -1.70 2.41
N ALA A 61 4.12 -1.30 3.57
CA ALA A 61 4.63 -1.67 4.88
C ALA A 61 3.91 -2.92 5.42
N SER A 62 4.70 -3.85 5.93
CA SER A 62 4.22 -4.91 6.82
C SER A 62 4.32 -4.42 8.26
N GLN A 63 3.51 -4.97 9.15
CA GLN A 63 3.66 -4.72 10.59
C GLN A 63 4.12 -5.97 11.32
N THR A 64 4.60 -5.79 12.55
CA THR A 64 5.15 -6.88 13.34
C THR A 64 4.77 -6.77 14.79
N PHE A 65 4.41 -7.89 15.38
CA PHE A 65 4.24 -8.03 16.82
C PHE A 65 5.09 -9.18 17.35
N THR A 66 5.35 -9.17 18.66
CA THR A 66 6.06 -10.25 19.35
C THR A 66 5.23 -10.82 20.49
N ILE A 67 5.50 -12.09 20.80
CA ILE A 67 4.95 -12.82 21.94
C ILE A 67 6.11 -13.59 22.57
N SER A 68 6.17 -13.66 23.90
CA SER A 68 7.17 -14.52 24.57
C SER A 68 6.56 -15.68 25.31
N VAL A 69 7.42 -16.64 25.63
CA VAL A 69 7.08 -17.79 26.46
C VAL A 69 7.74 -17.60 27.82
N THR A 70 6.97 -17.85 28.88
CA THR A 70 7.44 -17.79 30.26
C THR A 70 7.05 -19.06 31.02
N GLY A 71 7.66 -19.29 32.18
CA GLY A 71 7.35 -20.43 33.03
C GLY A 71 8.15 -21.69 32.71
N THR A 72 7.72 -22.84 33.24
CA THR A 72 8.44 -24.11 33.09
C THR A 72 7.87 -24.95 31.96
N CYS A 73 8.43 -24.74 30.77
CA CYS A 73 8.06 -25.46 29.57
C CYS A 73 8.84 -26.77 29.48
N SER A 74 8.17 -27.88 29.12
CA SER A 74 8.83 -29.20 29.00
C SER A 74 9.72 -29.29 27.75
N GLY A 75 9.61 -28.33 26.83
CA GLY A 75 10.45 -28.20 25.66
C GLY A 75 10.22 -26.89 24.92
N ALA A 76 10.52 -26.89 23.62
CA ALA A 76 10.18 -25.77 22.75
C ALA A 76 8.66 -25.67 22.59
N VAL A 77 8.15 -24.43 22.61
CA VAL A 77 6.75 -24.11 22.40
C VAL A 77 6.55 -23.72 20.95
N THR A 78 5.67 -24.44 20.25
CA THR A 78 5.27 -24.08 18.88
C THR A 78 4.10 -23.12 18.92
N ILE A 79 4.17 -21.99 18.21
CA ILE A 79 3.10 -20.99 18.21
C ILE A 79 2.53 -20.88 16.80
N ALA A 80 1.21 -21.08 16.69
CA ALA A 80 0.49 -20.99 15.43
C ALA A 80 -0.55 -19.86 15.49
N PRO A 81 -0.58 -18.94 14.50
CA PRO A 81 -1.64 -17.95 14.38
C PRO A 81 -2.86 -18.56 13.69
N SER A 82 -4.05 -18.13 14.10
CA SER A 82 -5.34 -18.41 13.48
C SER A 82 -6.07 -17.09 13.23
N ILE A 83 -6.51 -16.87 12.00
CA ILE A 83 -7.13 -15.59 11.60
C ILE A 83 -8.64 -15.75 11.60
N ILE A 84 -9.32 -14.85 12.30
CA ILE A 84 -10.77 -14.73 12.31
C ILE A 84 -11.12 -13.45 11.57
N PHE A 85 -11.86 -13.55 10.47
CA PHE A 85 -12.26 -12.38 9.72
C PHE A 85 -13.61 -11.84 10.22
N ASN A 86 -13.60 -10.62 10.76
CA ASN A 86 -14.79 -9.95 11.28
C ASN A 86 -15.50 -9.15 10.16
N ARG A 87 -14.72 -8.60 9.21
CA ARG A 87 -15.18 -7.99 7.95
C ARG A 87 -14.23 -8.29 6.79
N GLY A 88 -14.80 -8.76 5.68
CA GLY A 88 -14.04 -9.26 4.52
C GLY A 88 -13.50 -10.68 4.76
N THR A 89 -12.71 -11.20 3.82
CA THR A 89 -12.02 -12.50 3.96
C THR A 89 -10.71 -12.48 3.18
N GLY A 90 -9.73 -13.30 3.59
CA GLY A 90 -8.52 -13.57 2.79
C GLY A 90 -7.54 -12.40 2.61
N TRP A 91 -7.76 -11.29 3.30
CA TRP A 91 -6.97 -10.07 3.12
C TRP A 91 -5.84 -9.89 4.14
N VAL A 92 -5.75 -10.75 5.16
CA VAL A 92 -4.68 -10.78 6.17
C VAL A 92 -3.93 -12.10 6.10
N THR A 93 -2.62 -12.03 6.25
CA THR A 93 -1.77 -13.17 6.58
C THR A 93 -0.84 -12.82 7.72
N ALA A 94 -0.64 -13.75 8.65
CA ALA A 94 0.30 -13.61 9.75
C ALA A 94 1.26 -14.82 9.73
N VAL A 95 2.55 -14.54 9.63
CA VAL A 95 3.60 -15.57 9.54
C VAL A 95 4.67 -15.32 10.59
N THR A 96 5.33 -16.37 11.06
CA THR A 96 6.48 -16.27 11.97
C THR A 96 7.69 -16.97 11.37
N ASN A 97 8.86 -16.39 11.57
CA ASN A 97 10.15 -16.99 11.20
C ASN A 97 10.68 -17.92 12.29
N THR A 98 10.17 -17.81 13.53
CA THR A 98 10.55 -18.63 14.68
C THR A 98 9.34 -19.38 15.21
N PRO A 99 8.89 -20.44 14.49
CA PRO A 99 7.67 -21.17 14.85
C PRO A 99 7.78 -21.88 16.19
N THR A 100 9.01 -22.14 16.67
CA THR A 100 9.29 -22.78 17.96
C THR A 100 10.24 -21.93 18.80
N ILE A 101 9.86 -21.60 20.03
CA ILE A 101 10.67 -20.81 20.96
C ILE A 101 10.72 -21.45 22.35
N ARG A 102 11.78 -21.18 23.12
CA ARG A 102 11.95 -21.69 24.50
C ARG A 102 11.43 -20.70 25.54
N SER A 103 11.32 -21.16 26.79
CA SER A 103 11.02 -20.25 27.90
C SER A 103 12.10 -19.18 28.04
N GLY A 104 11.67 -17.92 28.14
CA GLY A 104 12.51 -16.72 28.13
C GLY A 104 12.78 -16.16 26.74
N GLU A 105 12.38 -16.84 25.66
CA GLU A 105 12.52 -16.36 24.28
C GLU A 105 11.23 -15.76 23.74
N SER A 106 11.36 -14.96 22.69
CA SER A 106 10.22 -14.32 22.00
C SER A 106 10.18 -14.71 20.53
N ALA A 107 8.97 -14.83 19.99
CA ALA A 107 8.71 -15.04 18.58
C ALA A 107 8.22 -13.75 17.95
N THR A 108 8.65 -13.48 16.72
CA THR A 108 8.19 -12.34 15.93
C THR A 108 7.23 -12.83 14.87
N PHE A 109 6.11 -12.14 14.73
CA PHE A 109 5.11 -12.36 13.71
C PHE A 109 5.09 -11.17 12.77
N THR A 110 5.09 -11.45 11.47
CA THR A 110 4.92 -10.46 10.42
C THR A 110 3.50 -10.55 9.89
N VAL A 111 2.78 -9.43 9.99
CA VAL A 111 1.42 -9.27 9.47
C VAL A 111 1.51 -8.52 8.16
N THR A 112 0.99 -9.15 7.11
CA THR A 112 0.87 -8.57 5.77
C THR A 112 -0.59 -8.55 5.35
N VAL A 113 -0.95 -7.51 4.60
CA VAL A 113 -2.31 -7.33 4.11
C VAL A 113 -2.33 -7.27 2.57
N THR A 114 -3.34 -7.90 1.97
CA THR A 114 -3.58 -7.91 0.52
C THR A 114 -4.91 -7.22 0.24
N SER A 115 -4.85 -6.01 -0.30
CA SER A 115 -6.01 -5.13 -0.55
C SER A 115 -6.24 -4.79 -2.02
N ILE A 116 -5.39 -5.24 -2.94
CA ILE A 116 -5.47 -4.91 -4.37
C ILE A 116 -6.82 -5.24 -5.02
N GLY A 117 -7.51 -6.30 -4.55
CA GLY A 117 -8.82 -6.71 -5.03
C GLY A 117 -9.99 -6.29 -4.14
N LEU A 118 -9.74 -5.49 -3.10
CA LEU A 118 -10.77 -5.05 -2.17
C LEU A 118 -11.41 -3.74 -2.63
N ALA A 119 -12.72 -3.62 -2.40
CA ALA A 119 -13.43 -2.36 -2.56
C ALA A 119 -12.97 -1.35 -1.50
N ALA A 120 -13.18 -0.06 -1.76
CA ALA A 120 -12.97 0.94 -0.72
C ALA A 120 -13.93 0.70 0.46
N GLY A 121 -13.41 0.85 1.68
CA GLY A 121 -14.14 0.54 2.90
C GLY A 121 -13.23 0.13 4.06
N GLN A 122 -13.87 -0.34 5.13
CA GLN A 122 -13.19 -0.81 6.35
C GLN A 122 -13.25 -2.33 6.46
N TYR A 123 -12.13 -2.91 6.86
CA TYR A 123 -11.93 -4.34 7.01
C TYR A 123 -11.36 -4.64 8.41
N GLU A 124 -11.82 -5.74 9.00
CA GLU A 124 -11.51 -6.09 10.38
C GLU A 124 -11.26 -7.59 10.51
N ALA A 125 -10.20 -7.96 11.22
CA ALA A 125 -9.87 -9.35 11.53
C ALA A 125 -9.22 -9.41 12.91
N THR A 126 -9.25 -10.59 13.53
CA THR A 126 -8.58 -10.85 14.80
C THR A 126 -7.64 -12.03 14.62
N ILE A 127 -6.37 -11.86 14.98
CA ILE A 127 -5.40 -12.95 15.03
C ILE A 127 -5.44 -13.56 16.43
N GLN A 128 -5.78 -14.84 16.52
CA GLN A 128 -5.64 -15.62 17.74
C GLN A 128 -4.36 -16.45 17.68
N LEU A 129 -3.67 -16.56 18.81
CA LEU A 129 -2.46 -17.37 18.94
C LEU A 129 -2.77 -18.63 19.75
N SER A 130 -2.30 -19.77 19.27
CA SER A 130 -2.33 -21.04 20.00
C SER A 130 -0.91 -21.55 20.18
N GLY A 131 -0.57 -21.91 21.42
CA GLY A 131 0.72 -22.51 21.77
C GLY A 131 0.61 -24.03 21.95
N LEU A 132 1.63 -24.77 21.52
CA LEU A 132 1.82 -26.19 21.76
C LEU A 132 3.11 -26.41 22.54
N ASN A 133 3.03 -26.97 23.74
CA ASN A 133 4.19 -27.32 24.57
C ASN A 133 4.42 -28.82 24.52
N GLY A 134 5.46 -29.26 23.82
CA GLY A 134 5.71 -30.69 23.60
C GLY A 134 4.54 -31.41 22.91
N GLY A 135 3.82 -30.71 22.03
CA GLY A 135 2.65 -31.22 21.31
C GLY A 135 1.31 -31.09 22.04
N ILE A 136 1.30 -30.60 23.28
CA ILE A 136 0.08 -30.39 24.08
C ILE A 136 -0.37 -28.94 23.94
N THR A 137 -1.63 -28.73 23.59
CA THR A 137 -2.24 -27.38 23.53
C THR A 137 -2.18 -26.71 24.88
N MET A 138 -1.59 -25.51 24.90
CA MET A 138 -1.56 -24.69 26.10
C MET A 138 -2.94 -24.09 26.33
N MET A 139 -3.44 -24.14 27.57
CA MET A 139 -4.74 -23.57 27.93
C MET A 139 -4.68 -22.07 28.21
N ASN A 140 -3.50 -21.43 28.18
CA ASN A 140 -3.41 -20.00 28.40
C ASN A 140 -3.99 -19.24 27.20
N THR A 141 -5.00 -18.42 27.45
CA THR A 141 -5.57 -17.52 26.45
C THR A 141 -4.76 -16.23 26.40
N VAL A 142 -4.17 -15.93 25.25
CA VAL A 142 -3.63 -14.60 24.94
C VAL A 142 -4.76 -13.76 24.35
N PRO A 143 -4.85 -12.45 24.64
CA PRO A 143 -5.76 -11.57 23.93
C PRO A 143 -5.56 -11.68 22.41
N GLY A 144 -6.66 -11.64 21.65
CA GLY A 144 -6.59 -11.53 20.20
C GLY A 144 -5.92 -10.23 19.78
N ILE A 145 -5.19 -10.27 18.66
CA ILE A 145 -4.61 -9.08 18.04
C ILE A 145 -5.60 -8.58 17.00
N ASP A 146 -6.10 -7.36 17.16
CA ASP A 146 -7.00 -6.76 16.19
C ASP A 146 -6.23 -6.25 14.97
N VAL A 147 -6.72 -6.53 13.78
CA VAL A 147 -6.18 -6.03 12.52
C VAL A 147 -7.23 -5.18 11.86
N LYS A 148 -6.91 -3.92 11.61
CA LYS A 148 -7.79 -2.96 10.94
C LYS A 148 -7.17 -2.50 9.64
N LEU A 149 -7.95 -2.52 8.57
CA LEU A 149 -7.53 -2.01 7.27
C LEU A 149 -8.57 -1.01 6.76
N THR A 150 -8.09 0.17 6.36
CA THR A 150 -8.87 1.16 5.62
C THR A 150 -8.42 1.19 4.18
N VAL A 151 -9.36 0.95 3.25
CA VAL A 151 -9.12 1.10 1.81
C VAL A 151 -9.80 2.38 1.34
N GLU A 152 -9.01 3.36 0.94
CA GLU A 152 -9.50 4.65 0.45
C GLU A 152 -9.58 4.70 -1.08
N ILE A 153 -10.59 5.41 -1.60
CA ILE A 153 -10.66 5.70 -3.04
C ILE A 153 -9.59 6.77 -3.35
N PRO A 154 -8.76 6.59 -4.38
CA PRO A 154 -7.88 7.66 -4.86
C PRO A 154 -8.69 8.92 -5.21
N PRO A 155 -8.18 10.12 -4.92
CA PRO A 155 -8.82 11.36 -5.37
C PRO A 155 -9.01 11.32 -6.89
N ALA A 156 -10.18 11.77 -7.36
CA ALA A 156 -10.40 11.93 -8.79
C ALA A 156 -9.34 12.90 -9.37
N PRO A 157 -8.80 12.63 -10.57
CA PRO A 157 -7.90 13.57 -11.23
C PRO A 157 -8.60 14.92 -11.42
N PRO A 158 -7.86 16.05 -11.32
CA PRO A 158 -8.45 17.36 -11.57
C PRO A 158 -9.02 17.42 -12.99
N PRO A 159 -10.11 18.19 -13.22
CA PRO A 159 -10.63 18.38 -14.56
C PRO A 159 -9.54 18.97 -15.47
N PRO A 160 -9.53 18.63 -16.77
CA PRO A 160 -8.56 19.19 -17.69
C PRO A 160 -8.68 20.72 -17.71
N THR A 161 -7.56 21.41 -17.57
CA THR A 161 -7.51 22.87 -17.77
C THR A 161 -7.92 23.15 -19.22
N PRO A 162 -8.90 24.04 -19.48
CA PRO A 162 -9.25 24.39 -20.85
C PRO A 162 -7.99 24.89 -21.58
N THR A 163 -7.66 24.28 -22.72
CA THR A 163 -6.63 24.81 -23.61
C THR A 163 -7.09 26.21 -24.05
N PRO A 164 -6.27 27.27 -23.86
CA PRO A 164 -6.61 28.59 -24.36
C PRO A 164 -6.94 28.49 -25.85
N ALA A 165 -8.12 28.96 -26.25
CA ALA A 165 -8.43 29.12 -27.67
C ALA A 165 -7.36 30.02 -28.27
N ALA A 166 -6.78 29.63 -29.41
CA ALA A 166 -5.83 30.47 -30.11
C ALA A 166 -6.45 31.85 -30.29
N THR A 167 -5.79 32.88 -29.76
CA THR A 167 -6.17 34.27 -30.02
C THR A 167 -6.18 34.44 -31.54
N PRO A 168 -7.25 34.97 -32.16
CA PRO A 168 -7.24 35.21 -33.60
C PRO A 168 -6.00 36.03 -33.95
N ASP A 169 -5.12 35.45 -34.76
CA ASP A 169 -3.97 36.16 -35.28
C ASP A 169 -4.52 37.31 -36.14
N SER A 170 -4.34 38.54 -35.67
CA SER A 170 -4.72 39.73 -36.41
C SER A 170 -3.84 39.77 -37.65
N THR A 171 -4.32 39.18 -38.74
CA THR A 171 -3.67 39.24 -40.05
C THR A 171 -3.43 40.72 -40.35
N PRO A 172 -2.17 41.18 -40.48
CA PRO A 172 -1.90 42.58 -40.77
C PRO A 172 -2.57 42.93 -42.11
N PRO A 173 -3.13 44.15 -42.25
CA PRO A 173 -3.76 44.57 -43.49
C PRO A 173 -2.76 44.46 -44.65
N PRO A 174 -3.20 44.04 -45.85
CA PRO A 174 -2.30 43.90 -46.99
C PRO A 174 -1.58 45.22 -47.27
N THR A 175 -0.26 45.16 -47.39
CA THR A 175 0.56 46.32 -47.77
C THR A 175 0.13 46.78 -49.17
N PRO A 176 -0.13 48.10 -49.39
CA PRO A 176 -0.52 48.58 -50.70
C PRO A 176 0.59 48.28 -51.72
N THR A 177 0.23 47.60 -52.81
CA THR A 177 1.15 47.34 -53.93
C THR A 177 1.54 48.68 -54.57
N PRO A 178 2.84 48.95 -54.80
CA PRO A 178 3.24 50.18 -55.48
C PRO A 178 2.66 50.22 -56.90
N THR A 179 1.93 51.28 -57.22
CA THR A 179 1.44 51.56 -58.57
C THR A 179 2.63 51.67 -59.52
N PRO A 180 2.66 50.95 -60.67
CA PRO A 180 3.76 51.07 -61.61
C PRO A 180 3.82 52.49 -62.18
N THR A 181 5.00 53.11 -62.09
CA THR A 181 5.30 54.39 -62.73
C THR A 181 5.19 54.22 -64.26
N PRO A 182 4.45 55.09 -64.97
CA PRO A 182 4.34 54.98 -66.43
C PRO A 182 5.73 55.13 -67.09
N VAL A 183 6.07 54.17 -67.95
CA VAL A 183 7.27 54.22 -68.79
C VAL A 183 7.03 55.26 -69.90
N PRO A 184 7.96 56.20 -70.15
CA PRO A 184 7.79 57.18 -71.22
C PRO A 184 7.79 56.51 -72.59
N THR A 185 6.73 56.78 -73.37
CA THR A 185 6.60 56.35 -74.77
C THR A 185 7.67 57.04 -75.63
N ALA A 186 8.47 56.27 -76.36
CA ALA A 186 9.43 56.82 -77.32
C ALA A 186 8.70 57.50 -78.50
N THR A 187 9.08 58.74 -78.80
CA THR A 187 8.60 59.48 -79.97
C THR A 187 9.15 58.83 -81.26
N PRO A 188 8.29 58.45 -82.24
CA PRO A 188 8.76 57.83 -83.48
C PRO A 188 9.54 58.83 -84.34
N THR A 189 10.69 58.39 -84.85
CA THR A 189 11.56 59.14 -85.76
C THR A 189 10.97 59.09 -87.18
N ALA A 190 10.90 60.23 -87.86
CA ALA A 190 10.36 60.32 -89.22
C ALA A 190 11.17 59.49 -90.23
N MET A 191 10.46 58.70 -91.04
CA MET A 191 10.97 57.85 -92.12
C MET A 191 11.18 58.68 -93.40
N PRO A 192 12.33 58.58 -94.10
CA PRO A 192 12.55 59.34 -95.32
C PRO A 192 11.91 58.70 -96.57
N THR A 193 11.39 59.62 -97.39
CA THR A 193 10.97 59.64 -98.80
C THR A 193 11.51 58.55 -99.75
N PRO A 194 10.69 58.16 -100.75
CA PRO A 194 11.17 57.99 -102.12
C PRO A 194 10.45 58.87 -103.16
N ALA A 195 11.19 59.22 -104.21
CA ALA A 195 10.85 60.15 -105.29
C ALA A 195 10.10 59.50 -106.47
N ALA A 196 9.54 60.39 -107.30
CA ALA A 196 8.56 60.24 -108.39
C ALA A 196 8.79 59.19 -109.49
N THR A 197 7.67 58.76 -110.11
CA THR A 197 7.54 58.55 -111.58
C THR A 197 6.08 58.74 -112.03
N SER A 198 5.89 59.16 -113.28
CA SER A 198 4.72 59.79 -113.91
C SER A 198 3.93 58.89 -114.89
N VAL A 199 2.83 59.46 -115.45
CA VAL A 199 2.19 59.18 -116.79
C VAL A 199 1.06 58.10 -116.80
N PRO A 200 0.00 58.17 -117.66
CA PRO A 200 -1.01 59.22 -117.88
C PRO A 200 -2.49 58.68 -117.88
N GLU A 201 -3.41 59.60 -118.16
CA GLU A 201 -4.85 59.51 -118.49
C GLU A 201 -5.31 58.38 -119.43
N PRO A 202 -6.55 57.88 -119.25
CA PRO A 202 -7.43 57.69 -120.41
C PRO A 202 -8.80 58.36 -120.27
N ASP A 203 -9.11 59.12 -121.30
CA ASP A 203 -10.42 59.54 -121.81
C ASP A 203 -11.32 58.32 -122.10
N VAL A 204 -12.60 58.33 -121.70
CA VAL A 204 -13.74 58.32 -122.63
C VAL A 204 -15.08 58.44 -121.92
N THR A 205 -15.90 59.28 -122.56
CA THR A 205 -17.26 59.67 -122.23
C THR A 205 -18.28 58.84 -123.04
N ALA A 206 -19.49 58.72 -122.49
CA ALA A 206 -20.80 58.54 -123.16
C ALA A 206 -21.25 57.16 -123.67
N THR A 207 -22.53 56.86 -123.43
CA THR A 207 -23.57 56.29 -124.34
C THR A 207 -24.90 56.32 -123.54
N THR A 208 -25.82 57.29 -123.72
CA THR A 208 -26.86 57.53 -124.75
C THR A 208 -28.01 56.51 -124.80
N THR A 209 -29.24 57.05 -124.86
CA THR A 209 -30.55 56.41 -125.08
C THR A 209 -31.32 57.31 -126.06
N PRO A 210 -32.37 56.84 -126.78
CA PRO A 210 -32.68 55.53 -127.35
C PRO A 210 -32.43 55.44 -128.87
#